data_AF-A0A0L8FYK8-F1
#
_entry.id   AF-A0A0L8FYK8-F1
#
_cell.length_a   1.000
_cell.length_b   1.000
_cell.length_c   1.000
_cell.angle_alpha   90.00
_cell.angle_beta   90.00
_cell.angle_gamma   90.00
#
_symmetry.space_group_name_H-M   'P 1'
#
loop_
_entity.id
_entity.type
_entity.pdbx_description
1 polymer ?
#
loop_
_entity_poly.entity_id
_entity_poly.type
_entity_poly.pdbx_seq_one_letter_code
_entity_poly.pdbx_strand_id
1 'polypeptide(L)'
;VKLVAYKNQTAVVNMVFDGRNTTLESWFSLGKLRSSPWCDLPQSTIRFFTIRLHTGRRFYVSSSDISCERVTGWFAVVQTSPCVWERLLQLPALIYSGEDSKINWNNGFETADSMAIFIRLKP
;
A
#
# COMPACT_ATOMS: atom_id res chain seq x y z
N VAL A 1 -7.38 12.61 -4.24
CA VAL A 1 -6.89 12.19 -2.90
C VAL A 1 -5.40 11.91 -3.02
N LYS A 2 -4.61 12.27 -2.02
CA LYS A 2 -3.16 11.98 -1.99
C LYS A 2 -2.86 11.18 -0.73
N LEU A 3 -2.19 10.04 -0.88
CA LEU A 3 -1.63 9.27 0.22
C LEU A 3 -0.11 9.44 0.20
N VAL A 4 0.46 9.85 1.33
CA VAL A 4 1.92 10.00 1.49
C VAL A 4 2.37 9.23 2.72
N ALA A 5 3.40 8.40 2.58
CA ALA A 5 4.12 7.81 3.71
C ALA A 5 5.49 8.48 3.88
N TYR A 6 5.91 8.69 5.12
CA TYR A 6 7.15 9.37 5.46
C TYR A 6 8.08 8.47 6.28
N LYS A 7 9.36 8.49 5.95
CA LYS A 7 10.46 7.92 6.74
C LYS A 7 11.44 9.03 7.04
N ASN A 8 11.80 9.25 8.31
CA ASN A 8 12.66 10.35 8.75
C ASN A 8 12.22 11.71 8.15
N GLN A 9 10.92 12.00 8.24
CA GLN A 9 10.28 13.22 7.70
C GLN A 9 10.38 13.39 6.17
N THR A 10 10.94 12.41 5.45
CA THR A 10 11.06 12.41 3.98
C THR A 10 9.96 11.56 3.37
N ALA A 11 9.28 12.07 2.35
CA ALA A 11 8.24 11.31 1.65
C ALA A 11 8.86 10.14 0.88
N VAL A 12 8.53 8.90 1.27
CA VAL A 12 9.03 7.66 0.64
C VAL A 12 8.00 6.98 -0.24
N VAL A 13 6.72 7.18 0.05
CA VAL A 13 5.61 6.74 -0.82
C VAL A 13 4.72 7.93 -1.10
N ASN A 14 4.39 8.15 -2.37
CA ASN A 14 3.46 9.20 -2.78
C ASN A 14 2.54 8.65 -3.88
N MET A 15 1.28 8.41 -3.51
CA MET A 15 0.24 7.96 -4.42
C MET A 15 -0.83 9.04 -4.58
N VAL A 16 -1.15 9.36 -5.83
CA VAL A 16 -2.20 10.33 -6.17
C VAL A 16 -3.36 9.59 -6.82
N PHE A 17 -4.57 9.93 -6.40
CA PHE A 17 -5.80 9.31 -6.87
C PHE A 17 -6.82 10.36 -7.32
N ASP A 18 -7.61 10.03 -8.33
CA ASP A 18 -8.84 10.73 -8.67
C ASP A 18 -9.90 10.44 -7.61
N GLY A 19 -10.18 11.43 -6.76
CA GLY A 19 -11.16 11.28 -5.68
C GLY A 19 -12.60 11.56 -6.09
N ARG A 20 -12.87 11.85 -7.37
CA ARG A 20 -14.22 12.23 -7.81
C ARG A 20 -15.11 10.99 -7.91
N ASN A 21 -16.36 11.14 -7.47
CA ASN A 21 -17.37 10.08 -7.49
C ASN A 21 -16.88 8.80 -6.79
N THR A 22 -16.22 8.95 -5.64
CA THR A 22 -15.78 7.85 -4.78
C THR A 22 -16.35 8.03 -3.37
N THR A 23 -16.39 6.93 -2.61
CA THR A 23 -16.66 6.99 -1.17
C THR A 23 -15.36 7.25 -0.41
N LEU A 24 -15.41 7.32 0.91
CA LEU A 24 -14.22 7.38 1.77
C LEU A 24 -13.36 6.11 1.69
N GLU A 25 -13.86 5.03 1.08
CA GLU A 25 -13.11 3.78 0.92
C GLU A 25 -12.76 3.44 -0.54
N SER A 26 -13.58 3.83 -1.52
CA SER A 26 -13.40 3.40 -2.92
C SER A 26 -12.39 4.21 -3.74
N TRP A 27 -11.88 5.33 -3.22
CA TRP A 27 -10.84 6.11 -3.88
C TRP A 27 -9.49 5.39 -3.96
N PHE A 28 -9.23 4.45 -3.05
CA PHE A 28 -8.01 3.67 -3.00
C PHE A 28 -8.17 2.41 -3.86
N SER A 29 -8.12 2.60 -5.18
CA SER A 29 -8.25 1.52 -6.16
C SER A 29 -7.41 1.83 -7.40
N LEU A 30 -7.02 0.80 -8.15
CA LEU A 30 -6.22 0.94 -9.36
C LEU A 30 -6.88 1.89 -10.38
N GLY A 31 -8.19 1.76 -10.61
CA GLY A 31 -8.93 2.60 -11.57
C GLY A 31 -9.02 4.09 -11.19
N LYS A 32 -8.68 4.44 -9.95
CA LYS A 32 -8.58 5.83 -9.48
C LYS A 32 -7.13 6.29 -9.36
N LEU A 33 -6.13 5.41 -9.48
CA LEU A 33 -4.72 5.76 -9.36
C LEU A 33 -4.28 6.66 -10.53
N ARG A 34 -3.64 7.78 -10.22
CA ARG A 34 -3.07 8.74 -11.18
C ARG A 34 -1.55 8.67 -11.22
N SER A 35 -0.92 8.45 -10.07
CA SER A 35 0.53 8.25 -9.97
C SER A 35 0.89 7.45 -8.73
N SER A 36 1.99 6.72 -8.81
CA SER A 36 2.63 5.96 -7.72
C SER A 36 4.15 6.01 -7.88
N PRO A 37 4.92 5.63 -6.84
CA PRO A 37 6.38 5.48 -6.96
C PRO A 37 6.78 4.31 -7.88
N TRP A 38 5.90 3.33 -8.05
CA TRP A 38 6.19 2.10 -8.77
C TRP A 38 5.72 2.15 -10.23
N CYS A 39 6.63 1.90 -11.15
CA CYS A 39 6.41 1.97 -12.61
C CYS A 39 5.61 0.77 -13.13
N ASP A 40 5.74 -0.39 -12.49
CA ASP A 40 5.07 -1.63 -12.91
C ASP A 40 3.61 -1.73 -12.43
N LEU A 41 3.23 -0.94 -11.42
CA LEU A 41 1.92 -1.04 -10.76
C LEU A 41 0.75 -0.83 -11.74
N PRO A 42 0.75 0.16 -12.66
CA PRO A 42 -0.36 0.38 -13.58
C PRO A 42 -0.61 -0.78 -14.57
N GLN A 43 0.42 -1.56 -14.88
CA GLN A 43 0.36 -2.65 -15.87
C GLN A 43 0.35 -4.04 -15.22
N SER A 44 0.48 -4.11 -13.90
CA SER A 44 0.54 -5.38 -13.17
C SER A 44 -0.84 -5.97 -12.97
N THR A 45 -0.91 -7.30 -12.92
CA THR A 45 -2.08 -8.00 -12.39
C THR A 45 -2.22 -7.69 -10.90
N ILE A 46 -3.39 -7.18 -10.50
CA ILE A 46 -3.67 -6.79 -9.13
C ILE A 46 -4.62 -7.79 -8.48
N ARG A 47 -4.20 -8.36 -7.36
CA ARG A 47 -5.04 -9.25 -6.54
C ARG A 47 -5.85 -8.47 -5.53
N PHE A 48 -5.23 -7.50 -4.87
CA PHE A 48 -5.88 -6.60 -3.92
C PHE A 48 -5.37 -5.17 -4.09
N PHE A 49 -6.30 -4.22 -4.12
CA PHE A 49 -6.06 -2.79 -4.03
C PHE A 49 -7.22 -2.19 -3.24
N THR A 50 -7.13 -2.25 -1.91
CA THR A 50 -8.25 -1.91 -1.03
C THR A 50 -7.78 -1.36 0.31
N ILE A 51 -8.58 -0.49 0.93
CA ILE A 51 -8.31 0.02 2.28
C ILE A 51 -8.49 -1.08 3.34
N ARG A 52 -9.41 -2.03 3.13
CA ARG A 52 -9.76 -3.04 4.13
C ARG A 52 -9.70 -4.43 3.52
N LEU A 53 -8.88 -5.28 4.11
CA LEU A 53 -8.90 -6.72 3.89
C LEU A 53 -9.30 -7.44 5.20
N HIS A 54 -9.91 -8.61 5.09
CA HIS A 54 -10.41 -9.35 6.26
C HIS A 54 -9.27 -9.88 7.15
N THR A 55 -8.04 -9.96 6.62
CA THR A 55 -6.84 -10.47 7.29
C THR A 55 -6.14 -9.45 8.20
N GLY A 56 -6.72 -8.26 8.41
CA GLY A 56 -6.13 -7.18 9.21
C GLY A 56 -5.09 -6.32 8.49
N ARG A 57 -4.87 -6.57 7.19
CA ARG A 57 -4.14 -5.65 6.30
C ARG A 57 -5.03 -4.46 5.95
N ARG A 58 -4.48 -3.25 6.09
CA ARG A 58 -5.09 -1.98 5.66
C ARG A 58 -4.30 -1.36 4.54
N PHE A 59 -4.94 -0.54 3.70
CA PHE A 59 -4.32 0.13 2.56
C PHE A 59 -3.36 -0.80 1.79
N TYR A 60 -3.92 -1.89 1.27
CA TYR A 60 -3.15 -3.01 0.80
C TYR A 60 -3.13 -3.06 -0.72
N VAL A 61 -1.93 -3.13 -1.29
CA VAL A 61 -1.66 -3.22 -2.72
C VAL A 61 -0.79 -4.44 -2.99
N SER A 62 -1.35 -5.46 -3.63
CA SER A 62 -0.69 -6.73 -3.92
C SER A 62 -1.01 -7.30 -5.30
N SER A 63 -0.05 -8.03 -5.86
CA SER A 63 -0.16 -8.70 -7.15
C SER A 63 -0.55 -10.17 -7.02
N SER A 64 -0.04 -10.84 -5.98
CA SER A 64 -0.33 -12.25 -5.67
C SER A 64 -0.57 -12.42 -4.18
N ASP A 65 -1.48 -13.32 -3.81
CA ASP A 65 -1.78 -13.63 -2.41
C ASP A 65 -2.38 -15.04 -2.27
N ILE A 66 -1.68 -16.05 -2.80
CA ILE A 66 -2.14 -17.46 -2.77
C ILE A 66 -1.63 -18.17 -1.50
N SER A 67 -0.46 -17.78 -0.99
CA SER A 67 0.14 -18.25 0.27
C SER A 67 1.19 -17.26 0.77
N CYS A 68 1.48 -17.26 2.07
CA CYS A 68 2.45 -16.33 2.71
C CYS A 68 3.85 -16.34 2.07
N GLU A 69 4.24 -17.42 1.40
CA GLU A 69 5.58 -17.62 0.83
C GLU A 69 5.82 -16.90 -0.50
N ARG A 70 4.74 -16.61 -1.25
CA ARG A 70 4.82 -16.03 -2.60
C ARG A 70 3.97 -14.78 -2.75
N VAL A 71 3.73 -14.08 -1.63
CA VAL A 71 3.00 -12.82 -1.65
C VAL A 71 3.92 -11.74 -2.20
N THR A 72 3.48 -11.12 -3.29
CA THR A 72 4.16 -9.97 -3.87
C THR A 72 3.28 -8.73 -3.79
N GLY A 73 3.88 -7.59 -3.51
CA GLY A 73 3.14 -6.36 -3.37
C GLY A 73 4.01 -5.12 -3.31
N TRP A 74 3.34 -4.01 -3.05
CA TRP A 74 3.93 -2.67 -3.11
C TRP A 74 3.76 -1.89 -1.82
N PHE A 75 2.60 -2.01 -1.17
CA PHE A 75 2.26 -1.20 0.01
C PHE A 75 1.28 -1.92 0.92
N ALA A 76 1.50 -1.83 2.23
CA ALA A 76 0.55 -2.30 3.22
C ALA A 76 0.68 -1.52 4.54
N VAL A 77 -0.44 -1.34 5.22
CA VAL A 77 -0.48 -1.07 6.66
C VAL A 77 -0.81 -2.40 7.35
N VAL A 78 0.16 -2.98 8.04
CA VAL A 78 0.02 -4.25 8.75
C VAL A 78 -0.49 -3.96 10.16
N GLN A 79 -1.65 -4.52 10.54
CA GLN A 79 -2.20 -4.41 11.91
C GLN A 79 -2.16 -5.73 12.68
N THR A 80 -2.20 -6.86 11.97
CA THR A 80 -2.16 -8.22 12.55
C THR A 80 -1.32 -9.12 11.65
N SER A 81 -0.81 -10.22 12.20
CA SER A 81 0.14 -11.09 11.51
C SER A 81 -0.37 -12.54 11.37
N PRO A 82 -0.88 -12.91 10.19
CA PRO A 82 -0.97 -14.32 9.80
C PRO A 82 0.34 -14.85 9.18
N CYS A 83 1.09 -14.04 8.44
CA CYS A 83 2.34 -14.45 7.80
C CYS A 83 3.59 -14.09 8.63
N VAL A 84 4.68 -14.85 8.43
CA VAL A 84 5.96 -14.60 9.12
C VAL A 84 6.51 -13.21 8.81
N TRP A 85 6.42 -12.76 7.55
CA TRP A 85 6.84 -11.42 7.15
C TRP A 85 6.01 -10.28 7.78
N GLU A 86 4.86 -10.59 8.38
CA GLU A 86 4.01 -9.63 9.10
C GLU A 86 4.36 -9.55 10.60
N ARG A 87 5.26 -10.40 11.11
CA ARG A 87 5.68 -10.44 12.53
C ARG A 87 6.66 -9.32 12.85
N LEU A 88 6.16 -8.10 12.79
CA LEU A 88 6.90 -6.89 13.09
C LEU A 88 6.89 -6.60 14.60
N LEU A 89 8.00 -6.03 15.10
CA LEU A 89 8.17 -5.72 16.53
C LEU A 89 7.18 -4.66 17.02
N GLN A 90 6.75 -3.75 16.13
CA GLN A 90 5.76 -2.72 16.42
C GLN A 90 4.64 -2.78 15.39
N LEU A 91 3.40 -2.72 15.88
CA LEU A 91 2.19 -2.67 15.08
C LEU A 91 1.28 -1.54 15.58
N PRO A 92 0.52 -0.86 14.70
CA PRO A 92 0.51 -1.06 13.25
C PRO A 92 1.81 -0.57 12.59
N ALA A 93 2.18 -1.20 11.47
CA ALA A 93 3.38 -0.86 10.71
C ALA A 93 3.06 -0.52 9.27
N LEU A 94 3.76 0.46 8.72
CA LEU A 94 3.72 0.83 7.31
C LEU A 94 4.86 0.12 6.61
N ILE A 95 4.55 -0.77 5.68
CA ILE A 95 5.55 -1.45 4.85
C ILE A 95 5.35 -1.10 3.38
N TYR A 96 6.46 -1.04 2.65
CA TYR A 96 6.43 -0.73 1.23
C TYR A 96 7.60 -1.36 0.46
N SER A 97 7.44 -1.46 -0.86
CA SER A 97 8.53 -1.83 -1.76
C SER A 97 9.52 -0.67 -1.89
N GLY A 98 10.77 -0.90 -1.47
CA GLY A 98 11.88 0.04 -1.68
C GLY A 98 12.38 0.09 -3.13
N GLU A 99 11.94 -0.84 -3.96
CA GLU A 99 12.28 -0.90 -5.39
C GLU A 99 11.29 -0.06 -6.23
N ASP A 100 11.59 0.10 -7.52
CA ASP A 100 10.70 0.74 -8.51
C ASP A 100 9.50 -0.15 -8.94
N SER A 101 9.38 -1.33 -8.36
CA SER A 101 8.41 -2.38 -8.70
C SER A 101 7.94 -3.18 -7.49
N LYS A 102 7.04 -4.18 -7.68
CA LYS A 102 6.65 -5.09 -6.59
C LYS A 102 7.82 -5.95 -6.12
N ILE A 103 7.81 -6.25 -4.84
CA ILE A 103 8.74 -7.19 -4.19
C ILE A 103 7.99 -8.41 -3.67
N ASN A 104 8.73 -9.51 -3.42
CA ASN A 104 8.25 -10.56 -2.54
C ASN A 104 8.48 -10.13 -1.09
N TRP A 105 7.43 -10.08 -0.26
CA TRP A 105 7.54 -9.61 1.11
C TRP A 105 8.52 -10.43 1.98
N ASN A 106 8.77 -11.69 1.63
CA ASN A 106 9.75 -12.53 2.34
C ASN A 106 11.21 -12.21 1.99
N ASN A 107 11.45 -11.51 0.87
CA ASN A 107 12.79 -11.12 0.44
C ASN A 107 13.24 -9.80 1.10
N GLY A 108 12.36 -9.14 1.86
CA GLY A 108 12.60 -7.87 2.53
C GLY A 108 11.72 -6.75 1.99
N PHE A 109 11.44 -5.78 2.85
CA PHE A 109 10.66 -4.58 2.56
C PHE A 109 11.19 -3.41 3.37
N GLU A 110 10.80 -2.21 2.99
CA GLU A 110 11.08 -1.00 3.74
C GLU A 110 9.92 -0.63 4.67
N THR A 111 10.22 0.15 5.71
CA THR A 111 9.24 0.68 6.67
C THR A 111 9.15 2.19 6.65
N ALA A 112 7.97 2.73 6.94
CA ALA A 112 7.72 4.16 7.11
C ALA A 112 7.21 4.47 8.53
N ASP A 113 7.45 5.70 8.99
CA ASP A 113 7.14 6.15 10.36
C ASP A 113 5.72 6.72 10.47
N SER A 114 5.21 7.31 9.40
CA SER A 114 3.88 7.95 9.39
C SER A 114 3.24 7.95 8.01
N MET A 115 1.91 8.06 7.99
CA MET A 115 1.12 8.18 6.77
C MET A 115 0.12 9.33 6.90
N ALA A 116 0.03 10.16 5.86
CA ALA A 116 -0.94 11.24 5.74
C ALA A 116 -1.83 11.00 4.52
N ILE A 117 -3.12 11.28 4.66
CA ILE A 117 -4.10 11.23 3.57
C ILE A 117 -4.72 12.61 3.42
N PHE A 118 -4.52 13.21 2.25
CA PHE A 118 -5.08 14.50 1.89
C PHE A 118 -6.30 14.28 1.00
N ILE A 119 -7.48 14.57 1.54
CA ILE A 119 -8.74 14.53 0.80
C ILE A 119 -9.15 15.96 0.51
N ARG A 120 -9.11 16.33 -0.77
CA ARG A 120 -9.61 17.62 -1.25
C ARG A 120 -11.02 17.40 -1.83
N LEU A 121 -12.04 17.93 -1.15
CA LEU A 121 -13.44 17.78 -1.53
C LEU A 121 -13.96 18.90 -2.45
N LYS A 122 -13.22 20.01 -2.56
CA LYS A 122 -13.56 21.17 -3.40
C LYS A 122 -12.32 21.67 -4.16
N PRO A 123 -12.47 22.15 -5.41
CA PRO A 123 -11.38 22.68 -6.23
C PRO A 123 -10.63 23.86 -5.65
#